data_AF-A0A0A0ETX8-F1
#
_entry.id   AF-A0A0A0ETX8-F1
#
_cell.length_a   1.000
_cell.length_b   1.000
_cell.length_c   1.000
_cell.angle_alpha   90.00
_cell.angle_beta   90.00
_cell.angle_gamma   90.00
#
_symmetry.space_group_name_H-M   'P 1'
#
loop_
_entity.id
_entity.type
_entity.pdbx_description
1 polymer ?
#
loop_
_entity_poly.entity_id
_entity_poly.type
_entity_poly.pdbx_seq_one_letter_code
_entity_poly.pdbx_strand_id
1 'polypeptide(L)'
;MHEASTDAGSLGAALRDYGVAELTLAQEHLALRGGSVHDGIHQARKAIRRARAMLALAGAALGPGSDFVDRGLRRANRRLSPLRDAQALVEVLDRLDTKARNDETRALLAHARHVAVRRRAAFAREAAFKLILHEQCSVLAVLQAALQGLPWEAVTAPGLTAAMGRTSHRADALRERAMTHDHAEDWHRWRRCMRRLSQQHRAAVAAGLVVPQSEFDKHLTEQLGVLQDLSLLIAHCQGESPFSSATRVALRAFAERSLARQRKRIRSVLPRD
;
A
#
# COMPACT_ATOMS: atom_id res chain seq x y z
N MET A 1 -12.95 38.82 -5.33
CA MET A 1 -11.87 38.28 -6.19
C MET A 1 -10.56 38.37 -5.42
N HIS A 2 -10.10 37.26 -4.87
CA HIS A 2 -8.75 37.15 -4.30
C HIS A 2 -8.21 35.82 -4.82
N GLU A 3 -7.64 35.86 -6.02
CA GLU A 3 -6.86 34.72 -6.52
C GLU A 3 -5.59 34.66 -5.69
N ALA A 4 -5.59 33.76 -4.71
CA ALA A 4 -4.36 33.34 -4.07
C ALA A 4 -3.51 32.64 -5.13
N SER A 5 -2.67 33.42 -5.81
CA SER A 5 -1.56 32.93 -6.60
C SER A 5 -0.76 31.97 -5.72
N THR A 6 -1.00 30.67 -5.89
CA THR A 6 -0.22 29.62 -5.25
C THR A 6 1.11 29.64 -5.96
N ASP A 7 2.04 30.43 -5.42
CA ASP A 7 3.34 30.64 -6.04
C ASP A 7 4.00 29.28 -6.30
N ALA A 8 4.43 29.00 -7.54
CA ALA A 8 4.91 27.69 -7.94
C ALA A 8 6.09 27.20 -7.08
N GLY A 9 6.92 28.15 -6.60
CA GLY A 9 7.99 27.89 -5.64
C GLY A 9 7.51 27.37 -4.28
N SER A 10 6.30 27.75 -3.84
CA SER A 10 5.71 27.28 -2.58
C SER A 10 5.16 25.86 -2.68
N LEU A 11 4.59 25.48 -3.82
CA LEU A 11 3.97 24.16 -4.02
C LEU A 11 5.01 23.05 -4.15
N GLY A 12 6.07 23.30 -4.92
CA GLY A 12 7.21 22.39 -5.03
C GLY A 12 7.90 22.17 -3.67
N ALA A 13 8.15 23.25 -2.94
CA ALA A 13 8.71 23.19 -1.59
C ALA A 13 7.80 22.40 -0.62
N ALA A 14 6.49 22.62 -0.64
CA ALA A 14 5.56 21.91 0.23
C ALA A 14 5.51 20.40 -0.07
N LEU A 15 5.60 19.99 -1.34
CA LEU A 15 5.68 18.57 -1.71
C LEU A 15 7.01 17.92 -1.30
N ARG A 16 8.13 18.65 -1.43
CA ARG A 16 9.42 18.21 -0.90
C ARG A 16 9.30 17.94 0.59
N ASP A 17 8.77 18.90 1.34
CA ASP A 17 8.67 18.83 2.80
C ASP A 17 7.74 17.70 3.24
N TYR A 18 6.63 17.48 2.52
CA TYR A 18 5.78 16.30 2.69
C TYR A 18 6.59 14.99 2.47
N GLY A 19 7.39 14.91 1.41
CA GLY A 19 8.23 13.76 1.13
C GLY A 19 9.25 13.49 2.23
N VAL A 20 9.93 14.53 2.70
CA VAL A 20 10.91 14.47 3.80
C VAL A 20 10.24 14.01 5.09
N ALA A 21 9.07 14.56 5.42
CA ALA A 21 8.32 14.15 6.60
C ALA A 21 7.91 12.67 6.53
N GLU A 22 7.47 12.17 5.37
CA GLU A 22 7.14 10.76 5.18
C GLU A 22 8.36 9.84 5.33
N LEU A 23 9.54 10.26 4.84
CA LEU A 23 10.77 9.46 5.01
C LEU A 23 11.31 9.52 6.44
N THR A 24 11.10 10.63 7.16
CA THR A 24 11.42 10.76 8.59
C THR A 24 10.53 9.83 9.42
N LEU A 25 9.20 9.89 9.21
CA LEU A 25 8.26 8.97 9.84
C LEU A 25 8.62 7.49 9.55
N ALA A 26 9.05 7.20 8.32
CA ALA A 26 9.48 5.84 7.99
C ALA A 26 10.68 5.38 8.82
N GLN A 27 11.68 6.24 9.01
CA GLN A 27 12.87 5.95 9.81
C GLN A 27 12.53 5.77 11.30
N GLU A 28 11.72 6.66 11.87
CA GLU A 28 11.25 6.57 13.26
C GLU A 28 10.51 5.26 13.52
N HIS A 29 9.61 4.88 12.62
CA HIS A 29 8.86 3.65 12.75
C HIS A 29 9.73 2.39 12.58
N LEU A 30 10.77 2.42 11.75
CA LEU A 30 11.75 1.33 11.68
C LEU A 30 12.68 1.27 12.89
N ALA A 31 12.81 2.37 13.65
CA ALA A 31 13.56 2.41 14.89
C ALA A 31 12.82 1.77 16.08
N LEU A 32 11.50 1.53 15.98
CA LEU A 32 10.73 0.84 17.01
C LEU A 32 11.27 -0.58 17.29
N ARG A 33 11.17 -1.01 18.56
CA ARG A 33 11.71 -2.27 19.07
C ARG A 33 10.64 -3.05 19.87
N GLY A 34 10.95 -4.31 20.19
CA GLY A 34 10.07 -5.16 20.98
C GLY A 34 8.73 -5.45 20.30
N GLY A 35 7.64 -5.43 21.08
CA GLY A 35 6.29 -5.72 20.59
C GLY A 35 5.78 -4.80 19.48
N SER A 36 6.35 -3.59 19.36
CA SER A 36 5.92 -2.57 18.38
C SER A 36 6.62 -2.66 17.02
N VAL A 37 7.56 -3.58 16.82
CA VAL A 37 8.31 -3.71 15.56
C VAL A 37 7.39 -3.92 14.36
N HIS A 38 6.33 -4.72 14.52
CA HIS A 38 5.41 -5.05 13.43
C HIS A 38 4.61 -3.83 12.96
N ASP A 39 4.07 -3.07 13.92
CA ASP A 39 3.33 -1.84 13.63
C ASP A 39 4.26 -0.78 13.04
N GLY A 40 5.48 -0.68 13.57
CA GLY A 40 6.53 0.16 12.99
C GLY A 40 6.78 -0.15 11.52
N ILE A 41 6.99 -1.41 11.16
CA ILE A 41 7.20 -1.78 9.75
C ILE A 41 5.96 -1.50 8.90
N HIS A 42 4.77 -1.73 9.43
CA HIS A 42 3.53 -1.39 8.73
C HIS A 42 3.49 0.10 8.39
N GLN A 43 3.72 0.97 9.38
CA GLN A 43 3.68 2.42 9.20
C GLN A 43 4.83 2.91 8.33
N ALA A 44 6.05 2.40 8.50
CA ALA A 44 7.18 2.73 7.65
C ALA A 44 6.91 2.41 6.17
N ARG A 45 6.40 1.20 5.88
CA ARG A 45 6.00 0.84 4.51
C ARG A 45 4.88 1.73 3.99
N LYS A 46 3.95 2.17 4.85
CA LYS A 46 2.87 3.08 4.46
C LYS A 46 3.43 4.45 4.09
N ALA A 47 4.38 4.96 4.87
CA ALA A 47 5.05 6.22 4.64
C ALA A 47 5.91 6.20 3.37
N ILE A 48 6.72 5.15 3.17
CA ILE A 48 7.47 4.94 1.91
C ILE A 48 6.54 4.92 0.69
N ARG A 49 5.37 4.26 0.77
CA ARG A 49 4.40 4.29 -0.33
C ARG A 49 3.83 5.67 -0.59
N ARG A 50 3.60 6.48 0.45
CA ARG A 50 3.12 7.87 0.30
C ARG A 50 4.19 8.73 -0.36
N ALA A 51 5.45 8.65 0.05
CA ALA A 51 6.57 9.33 -0.62
C ALA A 51 6.68 8.94 -2.11
N ARG A 52 6.55 7.65 -2.43
CA ARG A 52 6.57 7.15 -3.82
C ARG A 52 5.37 7.61 -4.66
N ALA A 53 4.20 7.76 -4.05
CA ALA A 53 3.04 8.30 -4.73
C ALA A 53 3.25 9.79 -5.04
N MET A 54 3.80 10.54 -4.09
CA MET A 54 4.20 11.93 -4.28
C MET A 54 5.25 12.08 -5.38
N LEU A 55 6.31 11.26 -5.40
CA LEU A 55 7.31 11.30 -6.48
C LEU A 55 6.68 11.03 -7.85
N ALA A 56 5.72 10.12 -7.94
CA ALA A 56 5.00 9.87 -9.18
C ALA A 56 4.02 11.00 -9.58
N LEU A 57 3.62 11.84 -8.63
CA LEU A 57 2.81 13.03 -8.87
C LEU A 57 3.68 14.14 -9.50
N ALA A 58 4.86 14.39 -8.94
CA ALA A 58 5.77 15.45 -9.40
C ALA A 58 6.80 14.99 -10.46
N GLY A 59 6.92 13.69 -10.72
CA GLY A 59 8.10 13.09 -11.36
C GLY A 59 8.48 13.63 -12.74
N ALA A 60 7.51 14.09 -13.54
CA ALA A 60 7.81 14.70 -14.84
C ALA A 60 8.62 16.01 -14.71
N ALA A 61 8.40 16.79 -13.65
CA ALA A 61 9.14 18.01 -13.38
C ALA A 61 10.49 17.75 -12.70
N LEU A 62 10.58 16.68 -11.90
CA LEU A 62 11.77 16.36 -11.10
C LEU A 62 12.91 15.66 -11.89
N GLY A 63 12.65 15.28 -13.15
CA GLY A 63 13.62 14.63 -14.02
C GLY A 63 14.08 13.24 -13.54
N PRO A 64 15.16 12.69 -14.14
CA PRO A 64 15.63 11.32 -13.90
C PRO A 64 16.06 11.02 -12.45
N GLY A 65 16.41 12.05 -11.68
CA GLY A 65 16.73 11.91 -10.25
C GLY A 65 15.55 11.34 -9.44
N SER A 66 14.33 11.73 -9.78
CA SER A 66 13.11 11.19 -9.14
C SER A 66 12.97 9.68 -9.34
N ASP A 67 13.31 9.16 -10.53
CA ASP A 67 13.25 7.73 -10.81
C ASP A 67 14.28 6.94 -10.00
N PHE A 68 15.47 7.52 -9.79
CA PHE A 68 16.46 6.93 -8.89
C PHE A 68 15.91 6.79 -7.46
N VAL A 69 15.32 7.85 -6.93
CA VAL A 69 14.72 7.85 -5.59
C VAL A 69 13.55 6.86 -5.51
N ASP A 70 12.60 6.86 -6.47
CA ASP A 70 11.47 5.90 -6.47
C ASP A 70 11.96 4.45 -6.52
N ARG A 71 12.98 4.14 -7.32
CA ARG A 71 13.56 2.79 -7.39
C ARG A 71 14.20 2.38 -6.07
N GLY A 72 14.95 3.27 -5.43
CA GLY A 72 15.52 3.05 -4.10
C GLY A 72 14.42 2.76 -3.06
N LEU A 73 13.41 3.62 -2.99
CA LEU A 73 12.27 3.45 -2.09
C LEU A 73 11.47 2.17 -2.38
N ARG A 74 11.33 1.80 -3.65
CA ARG A 74 10.69 0.53 -4.06
C ARG A 74 11.49 -0.66 -3.56
N ARG A 75 12.83 -0.62 -3.65
CA ARG A 75 13.72 -1.69 -3.18
C ARG A 75 13.67 -1.81 -1.66
N ALA A 76 13.75 -0.70 -0.95
CA ALA A 76 13.62 -0.66 0.51
C ALA A 76 12.28 -1.23 0.96
N ASN A 77 11.17 -0.78 0.36
CA ASN A 77 9.85 -1.32 0.67
C ASN A 77 9.74 -2.82 0.34
N ARG A 78 10.42 -3.34 -0.70
CA ARG A 78 10.43 -4.79 -0.99
C ARG A 78 11.17 -5.61 0.06
N ARG A 79 12.32 -5.11 0.55
CA ARG A 79 13.09 -5.78 1.62
C ARG A 79 12.31 -5.90 2.93
N LEU A 80 11.39 -4.98 3.19
CA LEU A 80 10.49 -5.02 4.35
C LEU A 80 9.26 -5.95 4.16
N SER A 81 9.07 -6.58 3.00
CA SER A 81 7.86 -7.36 2.70
C SER A 81 7.71 -8.65 3.50
N PRO A 82 8.74 -9.48 3.70
CA PRO A 82 8.57 -10.78 4.36
C PRO A 82 7.88 -10.68 5.74
N LEU A 83 8.32 -9.75 6.61
CA LEU A 83 7.66 -9.59 7.91
C LEU A 83 6.28 -8.92 7.82
N ARG A 84 6.08 -8.02 6.84
CA ARG A 84 4.75 -7.46 6.59
C ARG A 84 3.78 -8.53 6.12
N ASP A 85 4.22 -9.46 5.29
CA ASP A 85 3.39 -10.52 4.73
C ASP A 85 3.02 -11.53 5.83
N ALA A 86 3.96 -11.86 6.73
CA ALA A 86 3.66 -12.63 7.94
C ALA A 86 2.64 -11.92 8.85
N GLN A 87 2.77 -10.61 9.06
CA GLN A 87 1.80 -9.81 9.80
C GLN A 87 0.45 -9.70 9.05
N ALA A 88 0.47 -9.60 7.73
CA ALA A 88 -0.74 -9.50 6.90
C ALA A 88 -1.57 -10.76 7.05
N LEU A 89 -0.95 -11.93 7.03
CA LEU A 89 -1.64 -13.19 7.22
C LEU A 89 -2.42 -13.23 8.55
N VAL A 90 -1.82 -12.73 9.65
CA VAL A 90 -2.51 -12.60 10.94
C VAL A 90 -3.70 -11.65 10.84
N GLU A 91 -3.52 -10.44 10.29
CA GLU A 91 -4.59 -9.44 10.13
C GLU A 91 -5.75 -9.94 9.25
N VAL A 92 -5.45 -10.71 8.20
CA VAL A 92 -6.47 -11.32 7.34
C VAL A 92 -7.27 -12.35 8.12
N LEU A 93 -6.61 -13.22 8.88
CA LEU A 93 -7.27 -14.24 9.70
C LEU A 93 -8.14 -13.61 10.79
N ASP A 94 -7.65 -12.58 11.47
CA ASP A 94 -8.42 -11.78 12.45
C ASP A 94 -9.71 -11.22 11.83
N ARG A 95 -9.59 -10.62 10.64
CA ARG A 95 -10.76 -10.04 9.96
C ARG A 95 -11.75 -11.11 9.51
N LEU A 96 -11.27 -12.28 9.09
CA LEU A 96 -12.15 -13.36 8.65
C LEU A 96 -12.88 -14.02 9.83
N ASP A 97 -12.25 -14.07 11.00
CA ASP A 97 -12.85 -14.61 12.21
C ASP A 97 -14.11 -13.84 12.61
N THR A 98 -14.08 -12.50 12.49
CA THR A 98 -15.28 -11.64 12.70
C THR A 98 -16.44 -11.93 11.74
N LYS A 99 -16.20 -12.68 10.65
CA LYS A 99 -17.20 -13.02 9.62
C LYS A 99 -17.57 -14.50 9.62
N ALA A 100 -16.97 -15.31 10.50
CA ALA A 100 -17.24 -16.73 10.58
C ALA A 100 -18.65 -16.99 11.13
N ARG A 101 -19.42 -17.82 10.42
CA ARG A 101 -20.84 -18.07 10.74
C ARG A 101 -21.09 -19.34 11.53
N ASN A 102 -20.12 -20.24 11.63
CA ASN A 102 -20.22 -21.50 12.35
C ASN A 102 -18.95 -21.77 13.17
N ASP A 103 -19.07 -22.65 14.16
CA ASP A 103 -17.98 -22.95 15.10
C ASP A 103 -16.82 -23.68 14.44
N GLU A 104 -17.09 -24.52 13.44
CA GLU A 104 -16.05 -25.20 12.67
C GLU A 104 -15.13 -24.20 11.94
N THR A 105 -15.70 -23.19 11.28
CA THR A 105 -14.92 -22.14 10.61
C THR A 105 -14.17 -21.29 11.63
N ARG A 106 -14.77 -20.96 12.78
CA ARG A 106 -14.09 -20.23 13.86
C ARG A 106 -12.88 -21.02 14.38
N ALA A 107 -13.05 -22.32 14.66
CA ALA A 107 -11.97 -23.19 15.12
C ALA A 107 -10.84 -23.29 14.08
N LEU A 108 -11.17 -23.44 12.80
CA LEU A 108 -10.22 -23.44 11.69
C LEU A 108 -9.40 -22.13 11.62
N LEU A 109 -10.08 -20.98 11.68
CA LEU A 109 -9.45 -19.66 11.61
C LEU A 109 -8.58 -19.39 12.85
N ALA A 110 -9.05 -19.76 14.04
CA ALA A 110 -8.29 -19.65 15.28
C ALA A 110 -7.00 -20.49 15.24
N HIS A 111 -7.08 -21.73 14.74
CA HIS A 111 -5.91 -22.59 14.56
C HIS A 111 -4.91 -21.98 13.55
N ALA A 112 -5.39 -21.57 12.37
CA ALA A 112 -4.55 -20.93 11.36
C ALA A 112 -3.89 -19.65 11.91
N ARG A 113 -4.64 -18.86 12.69
CA ARG A 113 -4.13 -17.65 13.33
C ARG A 113 -3.00 -17.96 14.29
N HIS A 114 -3.15 -18.98 15.14
CA HIS A 114 -2.11 -19.39 16.07
C HIS A 114 -0.80 -19.73 15.34
N VAL A 115 -0.88 -20.49 14.26
CA VAL A 115 0.27 -20.84 13.41
C VAL A 115 0.92 -19.58 12.80
N ALA A 116 0.11 -18.67 12.25
CA ALA A 116 0.60 -17.43 11.64
C ALA A 116 1.31 -16.52 12.65
N VAL A 117 0.76 -16.37 13.86
CA VAL A 117 1.36 -15.57 14.94
C VAL A 117 2.72 -16.16 15.36
N ARG A 118 2.82 -17.48 15.50
CA ARG A 118 4.10 -18.14 15.84
C ARG A 118 5.16 -17.92 14.76
N ARG A 119 4.80 -18.09 13.48
CA ARG A 119 5.71 -17.83 12.35
C ARG A 119 6.17 -16.38 12.33
N ARG A 120 5.24 -15.43 12.51
CA ARG A 120 5.55 -13.99 12.59
C ARG A 120 6.54 -13.68 13.72
N ALA A 121 6.32 -14.24 14.91
CA ALA A 121 7.19 -14.03 16.07
C ALA A 121 8.56 -14.72 15.93
N ALA A 122 8.65 -15.83 15.20
CA ALA A 122 9.93 -16.45 14.86
C ALA A 122 10.73 -15.53 13.93
N PHE A 123 10.11 -15.05 12.84
CA PHE A 123 10.77 -14.18 11.86
C PHE A 123 11.31 -12.88 12.47
N ALA A 124 10.56 -12.25 13.37
CA ALA A 124 11.00 -11.02 14.04
C ALA A 124 12.23 -11.21 14.96
N ARG A 125 12.52 -12.44 15.39
CA ARG A 125 13.66 -12.75 16.24
C ARG A 125 14.94 -13.03 15.47
N GLU A 126 14.86 -13.26 14.15
CA GLU A 126 16.01 -13.56 13.31
C GLU A 126 17.01 -12.39 13.27
N ALA A 127 18.31 -12.68 13.46
CA ALA A 127 19.36 -11.66 13.43
C ALA A 127 19.47 -10.97 12.06
N ALA A 128 19.34 -11.75 10.98
CA ALA A 128 19.30 -11.23 9.60
C ALA A 128 18.19 -10.20 9.42
N PHE A 129 17.04 -10.38 10.07
CA PHE A 129 15.95 -9.43 10.00
C PHE A 129 16.29 -8.09 10.68
N LYS A 130 16.91 -8.13 11.86
CA LYS A 130 17.37 -6.91 12.55
C LYS A 130 18.39 -6.14 11.71
N LEU A 131 19.30 -6.85 11.03
CA LEU A 131 20.26 -6.25 10.10
C LEU A 131 19.55 -5.56 8.94
N ILE A 132 18.55 -6.22 8.32
CA ILE A 132 17.75 -5.62 7.25
C ILE A 132 17.10 -4.31 7.71
N LEU A 133 16.52 -4.27 8.93
CA LEU A 133 15.91 -3.05 9.46
C LEU A 133 16.92 -1.90 9.57
N HIS A 134 18.10 -2.18 10.16
CA HIS A 134 19.15 -1.19 10.29
C HIS A 134 19.63 -0.68 8.92
N GLU A 135 19.92 -1.59 7.99
CA GLU A 135 20.29 -1.22 6.61
C GLU A 135 19.23 -0.35 5.94
N GLN A 136 17.94 -0.68 6.12
CA GLN A 136 16.87 0.07 5.49
C GLN A 136 16.72 1.47 6.11
N CYS A 137 16.96 1.65 7.40
CA CYS A 137 17.03 2.99 7.99
C CYS A 137 18.11 3.85 7.31
N SER A 138 19.33 3.32 7.16
CA SER A 138 20.44 4.04 6.52
C SER A 138 20.14 4.35 5.04
N VAL A 139 19.56 3.40 4.31
CA VAL A 139 19.12 3.63 2.93
C VAL A 139 18.07 4.74 2.84
N LEU A 140 17.10 4.78 3.76
CA LEU A 140 16.08 5.82 3.77
C LEU A 140 16.68 7.21 4.05
N ALA A 141 17.67 7.32 4.93
CA ALA A 141 18.36 8.58 5.19
C ALA A 141 19.08 9.11 3.92
N VAL A 142 19.77 8.23 3.19
CA VAL A 142 20.42 8.60 1.91
C VAL A 142 19.38 9.02 0.87
N LEU A 143 18.28 8.27 0.74
CA LEU A 143 17.22 8.59 -0.21
C LEU A 143 16.47 9.88 0.15
N GLN A 144 16.38 10.22 1.43
CA GLN A 144 15.82 11.50 1.89
C GLN A 144 16.70 12.67 1.47
N ALA A 145 18.02 12.58 1.66
CA ALA A 145 18.95 13.61 1.19
C ALA A 145 18.87 13.78 -0.35
N ALA A 146 18.82 12.66 -1.09
CA ALA A 146 18.65 12.69 -2.54
C ALA A 146 17.31 13.32 -2.96
N LEU A 147 16.22 13.04 -2.22
CA LEU A 147 14.90 13.64 -2.46
C LEU A 147 14.92 15.15 -2.26
N GLN A 148 15.63 15.65 -1.24
CA GLN A 148 15.74 17.09 -0.95
C GLN A 148 16.42 17.86 -2.10
N GLY A 149 17.41 17.25 -2.76
CA GLY A 149 18.17 17.86 -3.85
C GLY A 149 17.52 17.77 -5.24
N LEU A 150 16.28 17.29 -5.37
CA LEU A 150 15.56 17.30 -6.65
C LEU A 150 15.13 18.73 -7.04
N PRO A 151 14.88 19.03 -8.33
CA PRO A 151 14.53 20.38 -8.79
C PRO A 151 13.05 20.68 -8.51
N TRP A 152 12.72 20.93 -7.24
CA TRP A 152 11.36 21.17 -6.77
C TRP A 152 10.74 22.45 -7.31
N GLU A 153 11.56 23.43 -7.67
CA GLU A 153 11.17 24.68 -8.32
C GLU A 153 10.52 24.48 -9.69
N ALA A 154 10.77 23.34 -10.36
CA ALA A 154 10.15 23.01 -11.64
C ALA A 154 8.70 22.50 -11.49
N VAL A 155 8.22 22.26 -10.27
CA VAL A 155 6.88 21.72 -10.00
C VAL A 155 5.83 22.81 -10.13
N THR A 156 4.82 22.58 -10.97
CA THR A 156 3.72 23.52 -11.21
C THR A 156 2.37 22.88 -10.95
N ALA A 157 1.38 23.67 -10.50
CA ALA A 157 0.02 23.19 -10.28
C ALA A 157 -0.60 22.51 -11.52
N PRO A 158 -0.51 23.08 -12.75
CA PRO A 158 -0.99 22.39 -13.96
C PRO A 158 -0.31 21.04 -14.20
N GLY A 159 0.99 20.94 -13.95
CA GLY A 159 1.75 19.69 -14.07
C GLY A 159 1.26 18.61 -13.12
N LEU A 160 0.98 18.98 -11.86
CA LEU A 160 0.43 18.06 -10.86
C LEU A 160 -0.98 17.60 -11.21
N THR A 161 -1.86 18.53 -11.60
CA THR A 161 -3.24 18.24 -12.01
C THR A 161 -3.25 17.28 -13.20
N ALA A 162 -2.41 17.52 -14.21
CA ALA A 162 -2.28 16.62 -15.37
C ALA A 162 -1.76 15.23 -14.96
N ALA A 163 -0.81 15.14 -14.02
CA ALA A 163 -0.29 13.87 -13.52
C ALA A 163 -1.33 13.06 -12.73
N MET A 164 -2.16 13.72 -11.94
CA MET A 164 -3.31 13.09 -11.27
C MET A 164 -4.34 12.60 -12.28
N GLY A 165 -4.70 13.44 -13.26
CA GLY A 165 -5.64 13.07 -14.33
C GLY A 165 -5.20 11.82 -15.09
N ARG A 166 -3.92 11.73 -15.48
CA ARG A 166 -3.35 10.50 -16.09
C ARG A 166 -3.49 9.27 -15.20
N THR A 167 -3.32 9.43 -13.90
CA THR A 167 -3.45 8.31 -12.95
C THR A 167 -4.92 7.92 -12.74
N SER A 168 -5.85 8.88 -12.82
CA SER A 168 -7.30 8.64 -12.79
C SER A 168 -7.76 7.84 -14.01
N HIS A 169 -7.47 8.32 -15.22
CA HIS A 169 -7.79 7.58 -16.47
C HIS A 169 -7.18 6.17 -16.49
N ARG A 170 -5.97 6.01 -15.95
CA ARG A 170 -5.36 4.68 -15.81
C ARG A 170 -6.12 3.79 -14.83
N ALA A 171 -6.66 4.35 -13.75
CA ALA A 171 -7.47 3.61 -12.80
C ALA A 171 -8.77 3.11 -13.45
N ASP A 172 -9.42 3.94 -14.28
CA ASP A 172 -10.61 3.55 -15.04
C ASP A 172 -10.31 2.46 -16.06
N ALA A 173 -9.24 2.59 -16.85
CA ALA A 173 -8.84 1.56 -17.79
C ALA A 173 -8.51 0.22 -17.10
N LEU A 174 -7.96 0.26 -15.88
CA LEU A 174 -7.69 -0.94 -15.07
C LEU A 174 -8.96 -1.52 -14.43
N ARG A 175 -9.93 -0.66 -14.08
CA ARG A 175 -11.27 -1.07 -13.64
C ARG A 175 -11.93 -1.89 -14.73
N GLU A 176 -12.01 -1.35 -15.95
CA GLU A 176 -12.64 -2.04 -17.08
C GLU A 176 -12.00 -3.40 -17.33
N ARG A 177 -10.67 -3.47 -17.39
CA ARG A 177 -9.95 -4.74 -17.54
C ARG A 177 -10.25 -5.75 -16.43
N ALA A 178 -10.36 -5.29 -15.18
CA ALA A 178 -10.70 -6.15 -14.06
C ALA A 178 -12.15 -6.66 -14.13
N MET A 179 -13.07 -5.85 -14.64
CA MET A 179 -14.46 -6.25 -14.86
C MET A 179 -14.59 -7.26 -16.00
N THR A 180 -13.89 -7.03 -17.12
CA THR A 180 -13.94 -7.89 -18.30
C THR A 180 -13.28 -9.25 -18.06
N HIS A 181 -12.04 -9.28 -17.57
CA HIS A 181 -11.26 -10.52 -17.50
C HIS A 181 -11.41 -11.29 -16.17
N ASP A 182 -11.77 -10.59 -15.10
CA ASP A 182 -11.90 -11.15 -13.74
C ASP A 182 -10.65 -11.88 -13.20
N HIS A 183 -9.47 -11.65 -13.79
CA HIS A 183 -8.22 -12.23 -13.33
C HIS A 183 -7.74 -11.54 -12.05
N ALA A 184 -7.23 -12.32 -11.09
CA ALA A 184 -6.76 -11.80 -9.80
C ALA A 184 -5.71 -10.67 -9.94
N GLU A 185 -4.87 -10.76 -10.96
CA GLU A 185 -3.84 -9.78 -11.25
C GLU A 185 -4.43 -8.45 -11.79
N ASP A 186 -5.53 -8.46 -12.54
CA ASP A 186 -6.19 -7.23 -13.01
C ASP A 186 -6.81 -6.47 -11.83
N TRP A 187 -7.50 -7.17 -10.92
CA TRP A 187 -7.98 -6.60 -9.66
C TRP A 187 -6.83 -6.04 -8.82
N HIS A 188 -5.69 -6.75 -8.76
CA HIS A 188 -4.52 -6.30 -8.02
C HIS A 188 -3.91 -5.02 -8.61
N ARG A 189 -3.79 -4.94 -9.94
CA ARG A 189 -3.32 -3.74 -10.64
C ARG A 189 -4.25 -2.55 -10.41
N TRP A 190 -5.56 -2.75 -10.55
CA TRP A 190 -6.54 -1.69 -10.32
C TRP A 190 -6.46 -1.16 -8.88
N ARG A 191 -6.46 -2.04 -7.88
CA ARG A 191 -6.30 -1.67 -6.47
C ARG A 191 -5.01 -0.88 -6.22
N ARG A 192 -3.89 -1.30 -6.82
CA ARG A 192 -2.61 -0.59 -6.68
C ARG A 192 -2.67 0.81 -7.27
N CYS A 193 -3.39 1.01 -8.38
CA CYS A 193 -3.60 2.31 -8.99
C CYS A 193 -4.46 3.20 -8.09
N MET A 194 -5.63 2.71 -7.64
CA MET A 194 -6.52 3.45 -6.74
C MET A 194 -5.81 3.90 -5.46
N ARG A 195 -5.00 3.01 -4.85
CA ARG A 195 -4.19 3.37 -3.69
C ARG A 195 -3.17 4.47 -4.02
N ARG A 196 -2.47 4.40 -5.15
CA ARG A 196 -1.51 5.43 -5.55
C ARG A 196 -2.24 6.77 -5.70
N LEU A 197 -3.36 6.77 -6.40
CA LEU A 197 -4.14 7.97 -6.66
C LEU A 197 -4.65 8.62 -5.37
N SER A 198 -5.18 7.84 -4.42
CA SER A 198 -5.53 8.31 -3.08
C SER A 198 -4.34 8.94 -2.33
N GLN A 199 -3.14 8.35 -2.46
CA GLN A 199 -1.93 8.89 -1.84
C GLN A 199 -1.42 10.16 -2.54
N GLN A 200 -1.59 10.28 -3.85
CA GLN A 200 -1.30 11.50 -4.61
C GLN A 200 -2.24 12.63 -4.20
N HIS A 201 -3.54 12.35 -4.09
CA HIS A 201 -4.52 13.32 -3.59
C HIS A 201 -4.15 13.81 -2.18
N ARG A 202 -3.76 12.90 -1.27
CA ARG A 202 -3.28 13.31 0.06
C ARG A 202 -2.06 14.24 -0.02
N ALA A 203 -1.08 13.91 -0.85
CA ALA A 203 0.13 14.73 -1.00
C ALA A 203 -0.19 16.11 -1.61
N ALA A 204 -1.05 16.14 -2.64
CA ALA A 204 -1.49 17.36 -3.30
C ALA A 204 -2.21 18.31 -2.31
N VAL A 205 -3.18 17.79 -1.55
CA VAL A 205 -3.90 18.57 -0.52
C VAL A 205 -2.94 19.05 0.57
N ALA A 206 -2.04 18.19 1.04
CA ALA A 206 -1.05 18.57 2.05
C ALA A 206 -0.09 19.67 1.56
N ALA A 207 0.17 19.73 0.25
CA ALA A 207 0.98 20.77 -0.38
C ALA A 207 0.19 22.04 -0.74
N GLY A 208 -1.11 22.09 -0.44
CA GLY A 208 -1.96 23.26 -0.72
C GLY A 208 -2.54 23.30 -2.13
N LEU A 209 -2.41 22.25 -2.95
CA LEU A 209 -3.09 22.17 -4.24
C LEU A 209 -4.60 22.03 -4.01
N VAL A 210 -5.38 22.90 -4.64
CA VAL A 210 -6.84 22.77 -4.69
C VAL A 210 -7.18 21.61 -5.61
N VAL A 211 -7.58 20.50 -5.01
CA VAL A 211 -8.07 19.31 -5.73
C VAL A 211 -9.59 19.23 -5.50
N PRO A 212 -10.40 18.98 -6.54
CA PRO A 212 -11.84 18.76 -6.36
C PRO A 212 -12.11 17.73 -5.26
N GLN A 213 -13.12 17.98 -4.41
CA GLN A 213 -13.48 17.05 -3.34
C GLN A 213 -13.96 15.71 -3.94
N SER A 214 -13.03 14.76 -3.99
CA SER A 214 -13.19 13.32 -4.00
C SER A 214 -14.24 12.70 -4.95
N GLU A 215 -13.78 12.33 -6.15
CA GLU A 215 -14.22 11.11 -6.85
C GLU A 215 -13.74 9.81 -6.13
N PHE A 216 -13.05 9.93 -4.99
CA PHE A 216 -12.48 8.80 -4.26
C PHE A 216 -13.49 8.13 -3.35
N ASP A 217 -14.06 7.04 -3.84
CA ASP A 217 -14.79 6.13 -2.97
C ASP A 217 -13.82 5.39 -2.02
N LYS A 218 -13.74 5.88 -0.79
CA LYS A 218 -13.00 5.25 0.32
C LYS A 218 -13.50 3.82 0.54
N HIS A 219 -14.81 3.60 0.45
CA HIS A 219 -15.42 2.29 0.63
C HIS A 219 -14.95 1.32 -0.45
N LEU A 220 -14.93 1.74 -1.72
CA LEU A 220 -14.38 0.95 -2.82
C LEU A 220 -12.91 0.58 -2.59
N THR A 221 -12.09 1.52 -2.11
CA THR A 221 -10.67 1.26 -1.81
C THR A 221 -10.51 0.22 -0.70
N GLU A 222 -11.35 0.26 0.33
CA GLU A 222 -11.39 -0.74 1.41
C GLU A 222 -11.84 -2.11 0.89
N GLN A 223 -12.89 -2.15 0.05
CA GLN A 223 -13.37 -3.39 -0.58
C GLN A 223 -12.31 -4.05 -1.46
N LEU A 224 -11.58 -3.26 -2.26
CA LEU A 224 -10.44 -3.74 -3.06
C LEU A 224 -9.29 -4.23 -2.16
N GLY A 225 -9.11 -3.64 -0.98
CA GLY A 225 -8.20 -4.13 0.06
C GLY A 225 -8.58 -5.53 0.55
N VAL A 226 -9.85 -5.76 0.89
CA VAL A 226 -10.36 -7.07 1.29
C VAL A 226 -10.14 -8.13 0.19
N LEU A 227 -10.33 -7.76 -1.07
CA LEU A 227 -10.09 -8.67 -2.20
C LEU A 227 -8.62 -9.09 -2.28
N GLN A 228 -7.69 -8.14 -2.12
CA GLN A 228 -6.25 -8.45 -2.10
C GLN A 228 -5.88 -9.38 -0.93
N ASP A 229 -6.44 -9.11 0.25
CA ASP A 229 -6.19 -9.88 1.48
C ASP A 229 -6.62 -11.35 1.31
N LEU A 230 -7.75 -11.59 0.66
CA LEU A 230 -8.24 -12.93 0.32
C LEU A 230 -7.35 -13.64 -0.70
N SER A 231 -6.88 -12.94 -1.74
CA SER A 231 -5.93 -13.50 -2.70
C SER A 231 -4.60 -13.89 -2.05
N LEU A 232 -4.12 -13.08 -1.09
CA LEU A 232 -2.91 -13.38 -0.32
C LEU A 232 -3.10 -14.65 0.53
N LEU A 233 -4.26 -14.81 1.17
CA LEU A 233 -4.58 -16.01 1.93
C LEU A 233 -4.59 -17.28 1.06
N ILE A 234 -5.18 -17.19 -0.15
CA ILE A 234 -5.17 -18.29 -1.12
C ILE A 234 -3.72 -18.66 -1.50
N ALA A 235 -2.87 -17.67 -1.76
CA ALA A 235 -1.46 -17.90 -2.04
C ALA A 235 -0.72 -18.57 -0.87
N HIS A 236 -1.01 -18.18 0.38
CA HIS A 236 -0.45 -18.84 1.57
C HIS A 236 -0.95 -20.27 1.80
N CYS A 237 -2.01 -20.70 1.12
CA CYS A 237 -2.47 -22.08 1.11
C CYS A 237 -1.80 -22.92 0.01
N GLN A 238 -0.98 -22.30 -0.85
CA GLN A 238 -0.20 -22.94 -1.91
C GLN A 238 1.31 -22.94 -1.55
N GLY A 239 2.11 -23.78 -2.21
CA GLY A 239 3.58 -23.81 -2.04
C GLY A 239 4.04 -24.14 -0.61
N GLU A 240 5.07 -23.43 -0.12
CA GLU A 240 5.58 -23.48 1.25
C GLU A 240 4.61 -22.83 2.26
N SER A 241 3.45 -23.45 2.39
CA SER A 241 2.41 -23.05 3.30
C SER A 241 2.79 -23.38 4.74
N PRO A 242 2.52 -22.49 5.72
CA PRO A 242 2.74 -22.79 7.12
C PRO A 242 1.69 -23.75 7.71
N PHE A 243 0.64 -24.08 6.96
CA PHE A 243 -0.51 -24.84 7.46
C PHE A 243 -0.42 -26.32 7.06
N SER A 244 -1.02 -27.19 7.88
CA SER A 244 -1.18 -28.61 7.55
C SER A 244 -2.04 -28.81 6.30
N SER A 245 -1.93 -29.97 5.65
CA SER A 245 -2.65 -30.23 4.39
C SER A 245 -4.16 -30.03 4.50
N ALA A 246 -4.79 -30.57 5.55
CA ALA A 246 -6.21 -30.40 5.81
C ALA A 246 -6.61 -28.93 6.01
N THR A 247 -5.85 -28.19 6.84
CA THR A 247 -6.09 -26.76 7.10
C THR A 247 -5.97 -25.94 5.82
N ARG A 248 -4.99 -26.22 4.95
CA ARG A 248 -4.82 -25.53 3.66
C ARG A 248 -6.04 -25.69 2.76
N VAL A 249 -6.55 -26.91 2.62
CA VAL A 249 -7.70 -27.20 1.76
C VAL A 249 -8.93 -26.45 2.25
N ALA A 250 -9.23 -26.54 3.55
CA ALA A 250 -10.39 -25.88 4.15
C ALA A 250 -10.29 -24.34 4.07
N LEU A 251 -9.13 -23.78 4.41
CA LEU A 251 -8.89 -22.34 4.41
C LEU A 251 -8.93 -21.74 2.99
N ARG A 252 -8.35 -22.45 2.02
CA ARG A 252 -8.41 -22.07 0.60
C ARG A 252 -9.85 -22.02 0.10
N ALA A 253 -10.63 -23.08 0.33
CA ALA A 253 -12.01 -23.15 -0.12
C ALA A 253 -12.86 -22.03 0.52
N PHE A 254 -12.63 -21.72 1.80
CA PHE A 254 -13.27 -20.59 2.47
C PHE A 254 -12.87 -19.23 1.86
N ALA A 255 -11.59 -19.03 1.57
CA ALA A 255 -11.07 -17.80 0.98
C ALA A 255 -11.60 -17.58 -0.44
N GLU A 256 -11.63 -18.63 -1.28
CA GLU A 256 -12.17 -18.57 -2.65
C GLU A 256 -13.66 -18.20 -2.68
N ARG A 257 -14.49 -18.81 -1.81
CA ARG A 257 -15.91 -18.44 -1.66
C ARG A 257 -16.08 -16.99 -1.21
N SER A 258 -15.22 -16.52 -0.31
CA SER A 258 -15.25 -15.14 0.18
C SER A 258 -14.80 -14.14 -0.89
N LEU A 259 -13.81 -14.52 -1.71
CA LEU A 259 -13.30 -13.73 -2.82
C LEU A 259 -14.39 -13.53 -3.90
N ALA A 260 -15.07 -14.60 -4.29
CA ALA A 260 -16.17 -14.55 -5.25
C ALA A 260 -17.30 -13.62 -4.78
N ARG A 261 -17.70 -13.72 -3.49
CA ARG A 261 -18.70 -12.82 -2.89
C ARG A 261 -18.24 -11.37 -2.89
N GLN A 262 -16.97 -11.10 -2.57
CA GLN A 262 -16.42 -9.76 -2.54
C GLN A 262 -16.39 -9.13 -3.94
N ARG A 263 -16.02 -9.89 -4.98
CA ARG A 263 -16.08 -9.44 -6.38
C ARG A 263 -17.50 -9.08 -6.80
N LYS A 264 -18.48 -9.94 -6.48
CA LYS A 264 -19.90 -9.65 -6.75
C LYS A 264 -20.36 -8.35 -6.08
N ARG A 265 -19.93 -8.11 -4.84
CA ARG A 265 -20.25 -6.87 -4.09
C ARG A 265 -19.63 -5.63 -4.73
N ILE A 266 -18.37 -5.68 -5.16
CA ILE A 266 -17.75 -4.55 -5.85
C ILE A 266 -18.49 -4.26 -7.16
N ARG A 267 -18.81 -5.30 -7.93
CA ARG A 267 -19.60 -5.14 -9.17
C ARG A 267 -20.99 -4.52 -8.96
N SER A 268 -21.61 -4.72 -7.80
CA SER A 268 -22.94 -4.16 -7.52
C SER A 268 -22.95 -2.69 -7.09
N VAL A 269 -21.80 -2.14 -6.67
CA VAL A 269 -21.70 -0.74 -6.20
C VAL A 269 -21.06 0.18 -7.23
N LEU A 270 -20.47 -0.37 -8.29
CA LEU A 270 -19.98 0.42 -9.40
C LEU A 270 -21.16 0.88 -10.26
N PRO A 271 -21.14 2.13 -10.76
CA PRO A 271 -22.09 2.58 -11.76
C PRO A 271 -22.12 1.58 -12.91
N ARG A 272 -23.32 1.20 -13.36
CA ARG A 272 -23.47 0.55 -14.66
C ARG A 272 -23.41 1.68 -15.69
N ASP A 273 -22.44 1.60 -16.59
CA ASP A 273 -22.42 2.44 -17.80
C ASP A 273 -23.70 2.22 -18.63
#